data_AF-A0A7R9IKS5-F1
#
_entry.id   AF-A0A7R9IKS5-F1
#
_cell.length_a   1.000
_cell.length_b   1.000
_cell.length_c   1.000
_cell.angle_alpha   90.00
_cell.angle_beta   90.00
_cell.angle_gamma   90.00
#
_symmetry.space_group_name_H-M   'P 1'
#
loop_
_entity.id
_entity.type
_entity.pdbx_description
1 polymer ?
#
loop_
_entity_poly.entity_id
_entity_poly.type
_entity_poly.pdbx_seq_one_letter_code
_entity_poly.pdbx_strand_id
1 'polypeptide(L)'
;MELVSQIELSARPGTDGCDVCTGIADPMAVTMAVSAMQACQLLGLPECDVHLAQCAVYLARAPKSTEVYQALLKAKECIAKHKGALPSVPLHLRNAPTRLMKDLGYGKGYNTAHKEQSNLLYMPEGLEDINFFL
;
A
#
# COMPACT_ATOMS: atom_id res chain seq x y z
N MET A 1 -20.52 8.58 -0.07
CA MET A 1 -19.11 8.96 -0.34
C MET A 1 -18.54 9.89 0.71
N GLU A 2 -19.33 10.79 1.31
CA GLU A 2 -18.85 11.69 2.36
C GLU A 2 -18.36 10.98 3.64
N LEU A 3 -18.90 9.81 4.02
CA LEU A 3 -18.48 9.19 5.29
C LEU A 3 -17.02 8.70 5.29
N VAL A 4 -16.50 8.27 4.14
CA VAL A 4 -15.09 7.87 4.01
C VAL A 4 -14.17 9.10 4.09
N SER A 5 -14.58 10.22 3.48
CA SER A 5 -13.83 11.49 3.60
C SER A 5 -13.99 12.14 4.99
N GLN A 6 -15.09 11.88 5.70
CA GLN A 6 -15.30 12.36 7.07
C GLN A 6 -14.51 11.57 8.11
N ILE A 7 -14.25 10.27 7.87
CA ILE A 7 -13.31 9.49 8.69
C ILE A 7 -11.89 10.08 8.57
N GLU A 8 -11.47 10.51 7.37
CA GLU A 8 -10.22 11.26 7.16
C GLU A 8 -10.22 12.65 7.84
N LEU A 9 -11.38 13.31 7.94
CA LEU A 9 -11.48 14.70 8.43
C LEU A 9 -11.44 14.85 9.96
N SER A 10 -11.44 13.75 10.73
CA SER A 10 -11.33 13.81 12.20
C SER A 10 -9.88 14.01 12.70
N ALA A 11 -8.92 14.20 11.79
CA ALA A 11 -7.55 14.58 12.09
C ALA A 11 -7.52 15.85 12.96
N ARG A 12 -6.96 15.73 14.16
CA ARG A 12 -6.77 16.89 15.05
C ARG A 12 -5.73 17.83 14.41
N PRO A 13 -5.91 19.15 14.48
CA PRO A 13 -4.88 20.08 14.00
C PRO A 13 -3.62 19.90 14.87
N GLY A 14 -2.56 19.33 14.29
CA GLY A 14 -1.25 19.16 14.93
C GLY A 14 -0.67 17.72 14.92
N THR A 15 -1.41 16.73 14.43
CA THR A 15 -0.87 15.39 14.15
C THR A 15 -0.74 15.20 12.63
N ASP A 16 0.33 14.56 12.18
CA ASP A 16 0.62 14.32 10.76
C ASP A 16 -0.44 13.41 10.10
N GLY A 17 -1.60 13.98 9.76
CA GLY A 17 -2.56 13.60 8.71
C GLY A 17 -3.13 12.18 8.62
N CYS A 18 -2.73 11.21 9.45
CA CYS A 18 -3.03 9.79 9.22
C CYS A 18 -3.36 8.99 10.50
N ASP A 19 -3.78 9.67 11.56
CA ASP A 19 -4.10 9.09 12.87
C ASP A 19 -5.30 8.12 12.86
N VAL A 20 -6.05 8.04 11.75
CA VAL A 20 -7.17 7.11 11.56
C VAL A 20 -6.81 5.85 10.76
N CYS A 21 -5.62 5.79 10.18
CA CYS A 21 -5.21 4.66 9.36
C CYS A 21 -4.84 3.48 10.25
N THR A 22 -5.64 2.42 10.19
CA THR A 22 -5.31 1.11 10.77
C THR A 22 -4.23 0.37 9.96
N GLY A 23 -4.11 0.69 8.67
CA GLY A 23 -2.99 0.25 7.82
C GLY A 23 -2.72 -1.25 7.92
N ILE A 24 -1.46 -1.62 8.16
CA ILE A 24 -1.03 -3.01 8.38
C ILE A 24 -1.28 -3.51 9.80
N ALA A 25 -1.57 -2.62 10.76
CA ALA A 25 -1.79 -3.01 12.15
C ALA A 25 -3.10 -3.79 12.34
N ASP A 26 -4.09 -3.54 11.49
CA ASP A 26 -5.28 -4.39 11.39
C ASP A 26 -5.74 -4.53 9.92
N PRO A 27 -5.34 -5.62 9.24
CA PRO A 27 -5.72 -5.87 7.85
C PRO A 27 -7.23 -6.01 7.61
N MET A 28 -8.03 -6.32 8.65
CA MET A 28 -9.49 -6.50 8.51
C MET A 28 -10.25 -5.18 8.43
N ALA A 29 -9.62 -4.06 8.81
CA ALA A 29 -10.24 -2.74 8.77
C ALA A 29 -10.72 -2.34 7.36
N VAL A 30 -9.92 -2.64 6.33
CA VAL A 30 -10.29 -2.34 4.92
C VAL A 30 -11.47 -3.19 4.50
N THR A 31 -11.45 -4.49 4.82
CA THR A 31 -12.56 -5.41 4.50
C THR A 31 -13.86 -4.95 5.17
N MET A 32 -13.79 -4.54 6.44
CA MET A 32 -14.96 -4.06 7.17
C MET A 32 -15.54 -2.78 6.56
N ALA A 33 -14.69 -1.83 6.16
CA ALA A 33 -15.11 -0.61 5.48
C ALA A 33 -15.78 -0.91 4.13
N VAL A 34 -15.24 -1.84 3.34
CA VAL A 34 -15.84 -2.28 2.08
C VAL A 34 -17.19 -2.96 2.32
N SER A 35 -17.30 -3.84 3.30
CA SER A 35 -18.56 -4.49 3.66
C SER A 35 -19.62 -3.49 4.13
N ALA A 36 -19.24 -2.48 4.93
CA ALA A 36 -20.15 -1.42 5.35
C ALA A 36 -20.63 -0.57 4.16
N MET A 37 -19.73 -0.24 3.22
CA MET A 37 -20.09 0.46 1.98
C MET A 37 -21.07 -0.37 1.13
N GLN A 38 -20.80 -1.67 0.97
CA GLN A 38 -21.68 -2.58 0.23
C GLN A 38 -23.05 -2.70 0.89
N ALA A 39 -23.10 -2.83 2.22
CA ALA A 39 -24.37 -2.83 2.98
C ALA A 39 -25.17 -1.54 2.72
N CYS A 40 -24.51 -0.37 2.68
CA CYS A 40 -25.18 0.87 2.33
C CYS A 40 -25.65 0.98 0.89
N GLN A 41 -24.93 0.41 -0.07
CA GLN A 41 -25.37 0.39 -1.46
C GLN A 41 -26.59 -0.52 -1.67
N LEU A 42 -26.69 -1.61 -0.90
CA LEU A 42 -27.76 -2.58 -1.02
C LEU A 42 -29.01 -2.22 -0.21
N LEU A 43 -28.83 -1.73 1.02
CA LEU A 43 -29.94 -1.40 1.93
C LEU A 43 -30.44 0.04 1.75
N GLY A 44 -29.54 0.97 1.42
CA GLY A 44 -29.85 2.39 1.42
C GLY A 44 -29.93 2.99 2.84
N LEU A 45 -30.18 4.29 2.89
CA LEU A 45 -30.47 5.00 4.14
C LEU A 45 -31.99 5.05 4.36
N PRO A 46 -32.46 4.99 5.62
CA PRO A 46 -31.71 5.03 6.88
C PRO A 46 -31.18 3.68 7.41
N GLU A 47 -31.58 2.55 6.84
CA GLU A 47 -31.34 1.22 7.42
C GLU A 47 -29.86 0.87 7.51
N CYS A 48 -29.01 1.38 6.60
CA CYS A 48 -27.58 1.12 6.65
C CYS A 48 -26.80 1.90 7.72
N ASP A 49 -27.44 2.84 8.42
CA ASP A 49 -26.77 3.73 9.39
C ASP A 49 -26.08 2.94 10.52
N VAL A 50 -26.70 1.84 10.95
CA VAL A 50 -26.12 0.94 11.97
C VAL A 50 -24.81 0.29 11.51
N HIS A 51 -24.68 -0.03 10.22
CA HIS A 51 -23.46 -0.62 9.65
C HIS A 51 -22.32 0.41 9.54
N LEU A 52 -22.67 1.65 9.21
CA LEU A 52 -21.72 2.76 9.21
C LEU A 52 -21.23 3.08 10.62
N ALA A 53 -22.14 3.15 11.59
CA ALA A 53 -21.80 3.37 12.99
C ALA A 53 -20.88 2.27 13.54
N GLN A 54 -21.19 1.00 13.23
CA GLN A 54 -20.34 -0.13 13.61
C GLN A 54 -18.93 -0.03 13.01
N CYS A 55 -18.82 0.29 11.72
CA CYS A 55 -17.53 0.46 11.06
C CYS A 55 -16.73 1.64 11.66
N ALA A 56 -17.39 2.76 11.95
CA ALA A 56 -16.73 3.92 12.56
C ALA A 56 -16.16 3.60 13.95
N VAL A 57 -16.94 2.91 14.80
CA VAL A 57 -16.47 2.49 16.13
C VAL A 57 -15.33 1.48 16.04
N TYR A 58 -15.40 0.54 15.09
CA TYR A 58 -14.33 -0.42 14.85
C TYR A 58 -13.03 0.29 14.50
N LEU A 59 -13.05 1.16 13.48
CA LEU A 59 -11.88 1.90 13.04
C LEU A 59 -11.32 2.80 14.16
N ALA A 60 -12.18 3.41 14.98
CA ALA A 60 -11.77 4.24 16.10
C ALA A 60 -10.98 3.44 17.16
N ARG A 61 -11.40 2.19 17.45
CA ARG A 61 -10.80 1.34 18.50
C ARG A 61 -9.66 0.45 18.01
N ALA A 62 -9.55 0.23 16.70
CA ALA A 62 -8.52 -0.60 16.10
C ALA A 62 -7.10 0.02 16.25
N PRO A 63 -6.03 -0.79 16.27
CA PRO A 63 -4.66 -0.30 16.37
C PRO A 63 -4.30 0.56 15.15
N LYS A 64 -3.65 1.71 15.39
CA LYS A 64 -3.30 2.67 14.34
C LYS A 64 -1.87 2.43 13.85
N SER A 65 -1.66 2.53 12.54
CA SER A 65 -0.34 2.48 11.92
C SER A 65 -0.29 3.39 10.70
N THR A 66 0.69 4.29 10.72
CA THR A 66 1.04 5.18 9.60
C THR A 66 2.21 4.65 8.77
N GLU A 67 2.75 3.47 9.11
CA GLU A 67 3.99 2.93 8.55
C GLU A 67 3.92 2.80 7.02
N VAL A 68 2.87 2.17 6.51
CA VAL A 68 2.67 1.98 5.05
C VAL A 68 2.50 3.33 4.34
N TYR A 69 1.79 4.27 4.97
CA TYR A 69 1.56 5.59 4.38
C TYR A 69 2.87 6.39 4.30
N GLN A 70 3.64 6.43 5.37
CA GLN A 70 4.94 7.08 5.42
C GLN A 70 5.94 6.43 4.48
N ALA A 71 5.98 5.09 4.40
CA ALA A 71 6.82 4.37 3.45
C ALA A 71 6.48 4.73 2.00
N LEU A 72 5.18 4.83 1.68
CA LEU A 72 4.74 5.24 0.35
C LEU A 72 5.13 6.70 0.04
N LEU A 73 5.00 7.62 1.00
CA LEU A 73 5.44 9.00 0.83
C LEU A 73 6.96 9.09 0.61
N LYS A 74 7.76 8.41 1.44
CA LYS A 74 9.22 8.34 1.28
C LYS A 74 9.62 7.79 -0.08
N ALA A 75 8.95 6.73 -0.55
CA ALA A 75 9.19 6.17 -1.88
C ALA A 75 8.86 7.15 -3.00
N LYS A 76 7.70 7.83 -2.93
CA LYS A 76 7.30 8.85 -3.90
C LYS A 76 8.28 10.03 -3.92
N GLU A 77 8.71 10.49 -2.76
CA GLU A 77 9.71 11.55 -2.65
C GLU A 77 11.06 11.14 -3.20
N CYS A 78 11.52 9.91 -2.93
CA CYS A 78 12.76 9.38 -3.46
C CYS A 78 12.77 9.41 -5.00
N ILE A 79 11.66 9.02 -5.62
CA ILE A 79 11.49 9.06 -7.08
C ILE A 79 11.45 10.51 -7.58
N ALA A 80 10.70 11.38 -6.91
CA ALA A 80 10.54 12.78 -7.32
C ALA A 80 11.83 13.61 -7.20
N LYS A 81 12.67 13.30 -6.21
CA LYS A 81 13.96 13.97 -5.96
C LYS A 81 15.10 13.38 -6.80
N HIS A 82 14.90 12.24 -7.45
CA HIS A 82 15.92 11.58 -8.26
C HIS A 82 16.31 12.47 -9.46
N LYS A 83 17.61 12.75 -9.59
CA LYS A 83 18.15 13.54 -10.69
C LYS A 83 18.80 12.61 -11.71
N GLY A 84 18.24 12.54 -12.92
CA GLY A 84 18.73 11.71 -14.02
C GLY A 84 17.78 10.57 -14.39
N ALA A 85 18.26 9.62 -15.19
CA ALA A 85 17.48 8.43 -15.54
C ALA A 85 17.27 7.58 -14.27
N LEU A 86 16.04 7.10 -14.09
CA LEU A 86 15.73 6.16 -13.01
C LEU A 86 16.52 4.86 -13.23
N PRO A 87 17.02 4.24 -12.14
CA PRO A 87 17.79 3.01 -12.26
C PRO A 87 16.90 1.92 -12.85
N SER A 88 17.48 1.12 -13.73
CA SER A 88 16.71 0.15 -14.51
C SER A 88 16.28 -1.04 -13.66
N VAL A 89 15.11 -1.62 -13.97
CA VAL A 89 14.62 -2.81 -13.26
C VAL A 89 15.60 -3.98 -13.43
N PRO A 90 15.93 -4.74 -12.37
CA PRO A 90 16.81 -5.91 -12.46
C PRO A 90 16.35 -6.91 -13.54
N LEU A 91 17.29 -7.46 -14.31
CA LEU A 91 17.00 -8.30 -15.48
C LEU A 91 16.13 -9.53 -15.16
N HIS A 92 16.32 -10.13 -13.98
CA HIS A 92 15.55 -11.28 -13.53
C HIS A 92 14.09 -10.94 -13.17
N LEU A 93 13.75 -9.67 -12.93
CA LEU A 93 12.37 -9.22 -12.69
C LEU A 93 11.66 -8.75 -13.97
N ARG A 94 12.39 -8.54 -15.07
CA ARG A 94 11.80 -8.06 -16.32
C ARG A 94 10.94 -9.13 -16.97
N ASN A 95 9.78 -8.72 -17.49
CA ASN A 95 8.96 -9.59 -18.32
C ASN A 95 9.68 -9.90 -19.64
N ALA A 96 9.61 -11.16 -20.09
CA ALA A 96 10.24 -11.64 -21.33
C ALA A 96 9.22 -12.31 -22.28
N PRO A 97 8.26 -11.55 -22.84
CA PRO A 97 7.20 -12.11 -23.68
C PRO A 97 7.68 -12.51 -25.08
N THR A 98 8.75 -11.89 -25.60
CA THR A 98 9.28 -12.18 -26.95
C THR A 98 10.49 -13.11 -26.91
N ARG A 99 10.75 -13.83 -28.02
CA ARG A 99 11.93 -14.71 -28.15
C ARG A 99 13.24 -13.93 -27.99
N LEU A 100 13.36 -12.78 -28.66
CA LEU A 100 14.53 -11.91 -28.55
C LEU A 100 14.83 -11.49 -27.11
N MET A 101 13.80 -11.17 -26.30
CA MET A 101 13.97 -10.81 -24.89
C MET A 101 14.50 -11.97 -24.04
N LYS A 102 14.06 -13.20 -24.32
CA LYS A 102 14.59 -14.40 -23.64
C LYS A 102 16.04 -14.67 -24.00
N ASP A 103 16.40 -14.46 -25.27
CA ASP A 103 17.77 -14.62 -25.76
C ASP A 103 18.72 -13.57 -25.15
N LEU A 104 18.20 -12.35 -24.91
CA LEU A 104 18.88 -11.29 -24.17
C LEU A 104 18.91 -11.51 -22.64
N GLY A 105 18.37 -12.63 -22.16
CA GLY A 105 18.44 -13.02 -20.75
C GLY A 105 17.40 -12.36 -19.84
N TYR A 106 16.33 -11.78 -20.38
CA TYR A 106 15.28 -11.16 -19.56
C TYR A 106 14.51 -12.27 -18.82
N GLY A 107 14.28 -12.08 -17.51
CA GLY A 107 13.62 -13.07 -16.66
C GLY A 107 14.46 -14.32 -16.35
N LYS A 108 15.71 -14.40 -16.82
CA LYS A 108 16.59 -15.54 -16.55
C LYS A 108 17.03 -15.52 -15.08
N GLY A 109 16.83 -16.62 -14.37
CA GLY A 109 17.18 -16.74 -12.96
C GLY A 109 16.14 -16.17 -11.98
N TYR A 110 14.95 -15.77 -12.45
CA TYR A 110 13.83 -15.50 -11.56
C TYR A 110 13.48 -16.77 -10.78
N ASN A 111 13.38 -16.65 -9.46
CA ASN A 111 12.84 -17.71 -8.62
C ASN A 111 11.62 -17.18 -7.86
N THR A 112 10.73 -18.09 -7.49
CA THR A 112 9.55 -17.82 -6.67
C THR A 112 9.82 -18.05 -5.19
N ALA A 113 11.09 -18.21 -4.80
CA ALA A 113 11.48 -18.43 -3.42
C ALA A 113 11.25 -17.15 -2.61
N HIS A 114 11.00 -17.30 -1.30
CA HIS A 114 10.94 -16.15 -0.40
C HIS A 114 12.27 -15.39 -0.44
N LYS A 115 12.24 -14.06 -0.23
CA LYS A 115 13.42 -13.18 -0.32
C LYS A 115 14.64 -13.71 0.43
N GLU A 116 14.43 -14.32 1.60
CA GLU A 116 15.48 -14.89 2.46
C GLU A 116 16.20 -16.10 1.83
N GLN A 117 15.56 -16.76 0.87
CA GLN A 117 16.07 -17.96 0.19
C GLN A 117 16.43 -17.68 -1.27
N SER A 118 15.95 -16.56 -1.83
CA SER A 118 16.11 -16.29 -3.25
C SER A 118 17.51 -15.82 -3.62
N ASN A 119 18.26 -15.21 -2.69
CA ASN A 119 19.53 -14.50 -2.97
C ASN A 119 19.42 -13.47 -4.12
N LEU A 120 18.19 -13.03 -4.45
CA LEU A 120 17.92 -12.09 -5.53
C LEU A 120 17.73 -10.67 -5.00
N LEU A 121 18.27 -9.69 -5.74
CA LEU A 121 18.10 -8.26 -5.47
C LEU A 121 16.84 -7.75 -6.16
N TYR A 122 15.84 -7.33 -5.38
CA TYR A 122 14.57 -6.83 -5.93
C TYR A 122 14.59 -5.32 -6.22
N MET A 123 15.43 -4.59 -5.51
CA MET A 123 15.63 -3.16 -5.75
C MET A 123 16.58 -2.95 -6.93
N PRO A 124 16.40 -1.85 -7.68
CA PRO A 124 17.31 -1.52 -8.77
C PRO A 124 18.67 -1.06 -8.24
N GLU A 125 19.69 -1.16 -9.09
CA GLU A 125 21.07 -0.84 -8.75
C GLU A 125 21.19 0.59 -8.18
N GLY A 126 21.84 0.72 -7.02
CA GLY A 126 21.99 1.99 -6.29
C GLY A 126 20.87 2.34 -5.32
N LEU A 127 19.78 1.56 -5.24
CA LEU A 127 18.71 1.71 -4.23
C LEU A 127 18.59 0.47 -3.32
N GLU A 128 19.60 -0.40 -3.31
CA GLU A 128 19.57 -1.71 -2.65
C GLU A 128 19.47 -1.63 -1.12
N ASP A 129 20.08 -0.61 -0.53
CA ASP A 129 20.16 -0.41 0.93
C ASP A 129 19.03 0.48 1.49
N ILE A 130 18.10 0.93 0.64
CA ILE A 130 17.05 1.86 1.07
C ILE A 130 15.89 1.09 1.69
N ASN A 131 15.61 1.40 2.96
CA ASN A 131 14.41 0.93 3.64
C ASN A 131 13.40 2.07 3.79
N PHE A 132 12.23 1.92 3.16
CA PHE A 132 11.15 2.92 3.24
C PHE A 132 10.28 2.74 4.49
N PHE A 133 10.32 1.58 5.14
CA PHE A 133 9.50 1.26 6.32
C PHE A 133 10.12 1.73 7.65
N LEU A 134 11.37 2.23 7.62
CA LEU A 134 12.08 2.84 8.76
C LEU A 134 12.09 4.36 8.62
#